data_AF-X1AG50-F1
#
_entry.id   AF-X1AG50-F1
#
_cell.length_a   1.000
_cell.length_b   1.000
_cell.length_c   1.000
_cell.angle_alpha   90.00
_cell.angle_beta   90.00
_cell.angle_gamma   90.00
#
_symmetry.space_group_name_H-M   'P 1'
#
loop_
_entity.id
_entity.type
_entity.pdbx_description
1 polymer ?
#
loop_
_entity_poly.entity_id
_entity_poly.type
_entity_poly.pdbx_seq_one_letter_code
_entity_poly.pdbx_strand_id
1 'polypeptide(L)'
;VSELGSLTIDQINLSRGEFTVRGKGDKTRLAFLSPDAIETIKSYLKKRKAEKNDKCNSLFIRLDKKSKAKMQDLSLSVRSIQRTVEKYVKKAGITKKVTAHTLRHSFATDLLMNGADIRSVQAMLGHSSITTTQVYTHITDQQLKDVHKAFHGKKRGSKN
;
A
#
# COMPACT_ATOMS: atom_id res chain seq x y z
N VAL A 1 -6.11 -4.03 -3.66
CA VAL A 1 -6.36 -3.02 -4.74
C VAL A 1 -7.83 -2.66 -4.80
N SER A 2 -8.74 -3.64 -4.85
CA SER A 2 -10.19 -3.42 -4.71
C SER A 2 -10.54 -2.56 -3.50
N GLU A 3 -9.93 -2.85 -2.35
CA GLU A 3 -10.08 -2.08 -1.09
C GLU A 3 -9.80 -0.58 -1.25
N LEU A 4 -8.83 -0.21 -2.09
CA LEU A 4 -8.48 1.20 -2.35
C LEU A 4 -9.54 1.88 -3.22
N GLY A 5 -10.10 1.16 -4.20
CA GLY A 5 -11.15 1.68 -5.09
C GLY A 5 -12.53 1.77 -4.43
N SER A 6 -12.73 1.10 -3.31
CA SER A 6 -13.98 1.15 -2.52
C SER A 6 -13.92 2.10 -1.33
N LEU A 7 -12.76 2.67 -1.02
CA LEU A 7 -12.57 3.51 0.15
C LEU A 7 -13.36 4.82 0.01
N THR A 8 -14.08 5.23 1.07
CA THR A 8 -14.83 6.50 1.11
C THR A 8 -14.16 7.55 1.98
N ILE A 9 -14.57 8.81 1.84
CA ILE A 9 -14.06 9.93 2.66
C ILE A 9 -14.42 9.72 4.14
N ASP A 10 -15.59 9.15 4.44
CA ASP A 10 -16.02 8.92 5.82
C ASP A 10 -15.23 7.81 6.54
N GLN A 11 -14.56 6.94 5.78
CA GLN A 11 -13.78 5.83 6.33
C GLN A 11 -12.37 6.25 6.78
N ILE A 12 -11.92 7.47 6.45
CA ILE A 12 -10.57 7.94 6.75
C ILE A 12 -10.57 8.99 7.87
N ASN A 13 -9.76 8.75 8.89
CA ASN A 13 -9.49 9.70 9.96
C ASN A 13 -8.07 10.24 9.83
N LEU A 14 -7.94 11.41 9.20
CA LEU A 14 -6.64 12.05 8.96
C LEU A 14 -6.00 12.70 10.20
N SER A 15 -6.74 12.90 11.29
CA SER A 15 -6.16 13.39 12.55
C SER A 15 -5.55 12.26 13.36
N ARG A 16 -6.19 11.08 13.36
CA ARG A 16 -5.67 9.87 14.00
C ARG A 16 -4.72 9.06 13.11
N GLY A 17 -4.65 9.39 11.81
CA GLY A 17 -3.77 8.70 10.87
C GLY A 17 -4.20 7.27 10.58
N GLU A 18 -5.50 7.01 10.53
CA GLU A 18 -6.06 5.67 10.37
C GLU A 18 -7.26 5.65 9.42
N PHE A 19 -7.56 4.49 8.86
CA PHE A 19 -8.76 4.27 8.06
C PHE A 19 -9.30 2.86 8.25
N THR A 20 -10.62 2.71 8.10
CA THR A 20 -11.29 1.42 8.22
C THR A 20 -11.47 0.78 6.85
N VAL A 21 -10.98 -0.45 6.71
CA VAL A 21 -11.15 -1.25 5.48
C VAL A 21 -12.12 -2.38 5.76
N ARG A 22 -13.09 -2.56 4.86
CA ARG A 22 -13.98 -3.72 4.86
C ARG A 22 -13.38 -4.83 4.00
N GLY A 23 -13.04 -5.95 4.63
CA GLY A 23 -12.46 -7.13 3.99
C GLY A 23 -13.49 -8.20 3.60
N LYS A 24 -12.99 -9.38 3.24
CA LYS A 24 -13.82 -10.55 2.91
C LYS A 24 -14.62 -11.00 4.15
N GLY A 25 -15.91 -11.28 3.97
CA GLY A 25 -16.80 -11.71 5.06
C GLY A 25 -17.26 -10.58 5.98
N ASP A 26 -17.31 -9.35 5.47
CA ASP A 26 -17.74 -8.13 6.17
C ASP A 26 -16.92 -7.74 7.41
N LYS A 27 -15.77 -8.40 7.59
CA LYS A 27 -14.82 -8.07 8.67
C LYS A 27 -14.18 -6.71 8.40
N THR A 28 -14.35 -5.79 9.33
CA THR A 28 -13.66 -4.50 9.32
C THR A 28 -12.28 -4.64 9.97
N ARG A 29 -11.31 -3.89 9.46
CA ARG A 29 -9.99 -3.74 10.09
C ARG A 29 -9.53 -2.30 10.03
N LEU A 30 -8.73 -1.92 11.01
CA LEU A 30 -8.03 -0.64 11.03
C LEU A 30 -6.72 -0.76 10.24
N ALA A 31 -6.42 0.24 9.44
CA ALA A 31 -5.15 0.42 8.76
C ALA A 31 -4.59 1.80 9.08
N PHE A 32 -3.28 1.90 9.24
CA PHE A 32 -2.60 3.14 9.61
C PHE A 32 -1.99 3.82 8.39
N LEU A 33 -1.85 5.14 8.47
CA LEU A 33 -1.28 6.01 7.44
C LEU A 33 0.03 6.58 7.97
N SER A 34 1.05 6.63 7.12
CA SER A 34 2.27 7.38 7.42
C SER A 34 1.99 8.89 7.41
N PRO A 35 2.82 9.71 8.07
CA PRO A 35 2.73 11.17 7.99
C PRO A 35 2.67 11.68 6.54
N ASP A 36 3.54 11.17 5.68
CA ASP A 36 3.58 11.52 4.25
C ASP A 36 2.29 11.18 3.51
N ALA A 37 1.67 10.02 3.83
CA ALA A 37 0.40 9.63 3.25
C ALA A 37 -0.72 10.56 3.69
N ILE A 38 -0.74 10.96 4.97
CA ILE A 38 -1.71 11.92 5.50
C ILE A 38 -1.58 13.26 4.77
N GLU A 39 -0.38 13.81 4.62
CA GLU A 39 -0.14 15.08 3.93
C GLU A 39 -0.54 15.01 2.45
N THR A 40 -0.18 13.91 1.78
CA THR A 40 -0.53 13.69 0.37
C THR A 40 -2.04 13.62 0.18
N ILE A 41 -2.76 12.91 1.06
CA ILE A 41 -4.22 12.82 1.00
C ILE A 41 -4.87 14.17 1.31
N LYS A 42 -4.38 14.93 2.31
CA LYS A 42 -4.86 16.28 2.59
C LYS A 42 -4.71 17.21 1.38
N SER A 43 -3.55 17.19 0.74
CA SER A 43 -3.27 17.98 -0.48
C SER A 43 -4.19 17.57 -1.63
N TYR A 44 -4.40 16.27 -1.82
CA TYR A 44 -5.34 15.74 -2.80
C TYR A 44 -6.77 16.21 -2.54
N LEU A 45 -7.28 16.08 -1.32
CA LEU A 45 -8.63 16.50 -0.94
C LEU A 45 -8.84 18.01 -1.10
N LYS A 46 -7.81 18.81 -0.79
CA LYS A 46 -7.86 20.27 -1.00
C LYS A 46 -8.04 20.62 -2.48
N LYS A 47 -7.28 19.96 -3.37
CA LYS A 47 -7.40 20.15 -4.82
C LYS A 47 -8.75 19.67 -5.34
N ARG A 48 -9.23 18.55 -4.81
CA ARG A 48 -10.53 17.96 -5.17
C ARG A 48 -11.71 18.87 -4.78
N LYS A 49 -11.72 19.43 -3.57
CA LYS A 49 -12.77 20.36 -3.11
C LYS A 49 -12.84 21.67 -3.91
N ALA A 50 -11.73 22.07 -4.54
CA ALA A 50 -11.71 23.26 -5.38
C ALA A 50 -12.52 23.09 -6.69
N GLU A 51 -12.78 21.84 -7.09
CA GLU A 51 -13.67 21.51 -8.22
C GLU A 51 -15.14 21.61 -7.75
N LYS A 52 -15.89 22.59 -8.27
CA LYS A 52 -17.29 22.83 -7.87
C LYS A 52 -18.16 21.61 -8.24
N ASN A 53 -19.03 21.18 -7.30
CA ASN A 53 -20.00 20.07 -7.41
C ASN A 53 -19.53 18.64 -7.09
N ASP A 54 -18.50 18.44 -6.29
CA ASP A 54 -18.14 17.09 -5.83
C ASP A 54 -19.21 16.47 -4.90
N LYS A 55 -20.02 15.56 -5.44
CA LYS A 55 -21.04 14.79 -4.71
C LYS A 55 -20.65 13.32 -4.50
N CYS A 56 -19.44 12.93 -4.89
CA CYS A 56 -19.00 11.53 -4.81
C CYS A 56 -18.38 11.26 -3.44
N ASN A 57 -18.86 10.24 -2.71
CA ASN A 57 -18.26 9.91 -1.41
C ASN A 57 -16.97 9.05 -1.52
N SER A 58 -16.68 8.48 -2.69
CA SER A 58 -15.44 7.70 -2.89
C SER A 58 -14.22 8.58 -2.63
N LEU A 59 -13.20 8.08 -1.93
CA LEU A 59 -12.01 8.85 -1.59
C LEU A 59 -11.22 9.23 -2.85
N PHE A 60 -10.95 8.25 -3.72
CA PHE A 60 -10.24 8.47 -4.97
C PHE A 60 -11.20 8.46 -6.15
N ILE A 61 -11.21 9.56 -6.90
CA ILE A 61 -12.09 9.75 -8.05
C ILE A 61 -11.33 9.89 -9.37
N ARG A 62 -11.97 9.54 -10.48
CA ARG A 62 -11.53 9.89 -11.83
C ARG A 62 -11.92 11.34 -12.14
N LEU A 63 -11.01 12.09 -12.75
CA LEU A 63 -11.30 13.40 -13.31
C LEU A 63 -11.75 13.20 -14.74
N ASP A 64 -13.06 13.14 -14.96
CA ASP A 64 -13.61 13.07 -16.31
C ASP A 64 -14.37 14.36 -16.63
N LYS A 65 -13.79 15.17 -17.52
CA LYS A 65 -14.40 16.41 -18.01
C LYS A 65 -15.45 16.17 -19.10
N LYS A 66 -15.58 14.94 -19.62
CA LYS A 66 -16.39 14.59 -20.80
C LYS A 66 -17.47 13.53 -20.53
N SER A 67 -17.39 12.75 -19.47
CA SER A 67 -18.38 11.71 -19.19
C SER A 67 -19.73 12.27 -18.77
N LYS A 68 -20.81 11.78 -19.39
CA LYS A 68 -22.20 11.86 -18.88
C LYS A 68 -22.46 10.95 -17.67
N ALA A 69 -21.40 10.39 -17.05
CA ALA A 69 -21.54 9.57 -15.86
C ALA A 69 -22.18 10.43 -14.76
N LYS A 70 -23.17 9.87 -14.06
CA LYS A 70 -23.75 10.54 -12.89
C LYS A 70 -22.58 10.87 -11.95
N MET A 71 -22.53 12.10 -11.43
CA MET A 71 -21.49 12.57 -10.48
C MET A 71 -21.26 11.64 -9.28
N GLN A 72 -22.22 10.76 -8.99
CA GLN A 72 -22.19 9.74 -7.94
C GLN A 72 -21.24 8.56 -8.27
N ASP A 73 -20.91 8.32 -9.54
CA ASP A 73 -20.14 7.17 -10.04
C ASP A 73 -18.78 7.58 -10.61
N LEU A 74 -18.05 8.40 -9.84
CA LEU A 74 -16.71 8.86 -10.21
C LEU A 74 -15.59 8.05 -9.54
N SER A 75 -15.90 6.94 -8.86
CA SER A 75 -14.88 6.15 -8.18
C SER A 75 -13.78 5.65 -9.14
N LEU A 76 -12.54 5.62 -8.66
CA LEU A 76 -11.44 5.04 -9.43
C LEU A 76 -11.61 3.52 -9.55
N SER A 77 -11.74 3.02 -10.78
CA SER A 77 -11.77 1.57 -11.01
C SER A 77 -10.45 0.89 -10.63
N VAL A 78 -10.50 -0.39 -10.25
CA VAL A 78 -9.30 -1.21 -9.98
C VAL A 78 -8.32 -1.18 -11.17
N ARG A 79 -8.84 -1.24 -12.40
CA ARG A 79 -8.04 -1.17 -13.62
C ARG A 79 -7.34 0.18 -13.77
N SER A 80 -8.01 1.27 -13.41
CA SER A 80 -7.43 2.62 -13.40
C SER A 80 -6.31 2.76 -12.37
N ILE A 81 -6.48 2.16 -11.18
CA ILE A 81 -5.42 2.12 -10.14
C ILE A 81 -4.20 1.38 -10.69
N GLN A 82 -4.39 0.18 -11.26
CA GLN A 82 -3.30 -0.62 -11.84
C GLN A 82 -2.56 0.13 -12.95
N ARG A 83 -3.29 0.73 -13.89
CA ARG A 83 -2.71 1.55 -14.97
C ARG A 83 -1.94 2.76 -14.44
N THR A 84 -2.42 3.37 -13.37
CA THR A 84 -1.72 4.49 -12.71
C THR A 84 -0.38 4.02 -12.14
N VAL A 85 -0.36 2.88 -11.44
CA VAL A 85 0.88 2.29 -10.92
C VAL A 85 1.85 2.00 -12.07
N GLU A 86 1.41 1.29 -13.12
CA GLU A 86 2.24 0.97 -14.29
C GLU A 86 2.82 2.22 -14.97
N LYS A 87 2.02 3.29 -15.08
CA LYS A 87 2.47 4.58 -15.63
C LYS A 87 3.62 5.16 -14.81
N TYR A 88 3.52 5.17 -13.49
CA TYR A 88 4.56 5.75 -12.64
C TYR A 88 5.80 4.85 -12.53
N VAL A 89 5.63 3.53 -12.60
CA VAL A 89 6.74 2.56 -12.69
C VAL A 89 7.59 2.83 -13.93
N LYS A 90 6.95 3.00 -15.09
CA LYS A 90 7.63 3.36 -16.34
C LYS A 90 8.33 4.72 -16.25
N LYS A 91 7.65 5.73 -15.68
CA LYS A 91 8.22 7.07 -15.48
C LYS A 91 9.44 7.07 -14.55
N ALA A 92 9.48 6.17 -13.57
CA ALA A 92 10.60 6.01 -12.66
C ALA A 92 11.76 5.21 -13.26
N GLY A 93 11.67 4.73 -14.51
CA GLY A 93 12.72 3.93 -15.15
C GLY A 93 12.85 2.51 -14.60
N ILE A 94 11.84 2.02 -13.88
CA ILE A 94 11.87 0.68 -13.29
C ILE A 94 11.53 -0.35 -14.38
N THR A 95 12.52 -1.17 -14.72
CA THR A 95 12.40 -2.22 -15.75
C THR A 95 11.67 -3.48 -15.25
N LYS A 96 11.67 -3.69 -13.93
CA LYS A 96 10.96 -4.80 -13.30
C LYS A 96 9.45 -4.60 -13.36
N LYS A 97 8.70 -5.69 -13.50
CA LYS A 97 7.23 -5.66 -13.42
C LYS A 97 6.79 -5.32 -11.99
N VAL A 98 6.31 -4.11 -11.78
CA VAL A 98 5.77 -3.65 -10.50
C VAL A 98 4.26 -3.48 -10.61
N THR A 99 3.54 -4.11 -9.70
CA THR A 99 2.08 -4.02 -9.58
C THR A 99 1.71 -3.58 -8.16
N ALA A 100 0.43 -3.32 -7.91
CA ALA A 100 -0.03 -3.05 -6.55
C ALA A 100 0.20 -4.23 -5.56
N HIS A 101 0.28 -5.48 -6.05
CA HIS A 101 0.69 -6.62 -5.22
C HIS A 101 2.18 -6.57 -4.88
N THR A 102 3.02 -6.10 -5.82
CA THR A 102 4.45 -5.86 -5.58
C THR A 102 4.65 -4.80 -4.50
N LEU A 103 3.89 -3.69 -4.56
CA LEU A 103 3.95 -2.65 -3.52
C LEU A 103 3.54 -3.18 -2.14
N ARG A 104 2.48 -4.00 -2.07
CA ARG A 104 2.07 -4.67 -0.83
C ARG A 104 3.16 -5.59 -0.29
N HIS A 105 3.82 -6.32 -1.17
CA HIS A 105 4.91 -7.21 -0.80
C HIS A 105 6.09 -6.42 -0.23
N SER A 106 6.51 -5.32 -0.90
CA SER A 106 7.56 -4.45 -0.39
C SER A 106 7.23 -3.88 0.99
N PHE A 107 5.98 -3.43 1.21
CA PHE A 107 5.53 -2.97 2.53
C PHE A 107 5.62 -4.07 3.61
N ALA A 108 5.19 -5.28 3.30
CA ALA A 108 5.25 -6.40 4.24
C ALA A 108 6.70 -6.78 4.61
N THR A 109 7.56 -6.88 3.61
CA THR A 109 8.99 -7.19 3.80
C THR A 109 9.69 -6.09 4.58
N ASP A 110 9.43 -4.82 4.28
CA ASP A 110 10.01 -3.68 5.00
C ASP A 110 9.65 -3.69 6.49
N LEU A 111 8.39 -3.96 6.84
CA LEU A 111 7.99 -4.10 8.24
C LEU A 111 8.74 -5.24 8.96
N LEU A 112 8.83 -6.42 8.33
CA LEU A 112 9.55 -7.55 8.90
C LEU A 112 11.04 -7.26 9.07
N MET A 113 11.67 -6.60 8.09
CA MET A 113 13.07 -6.20 8.15
C MET A 113 13.36 -5.19 9.26
N ASN A 114 12.40 -4.32 9.57
CA ASN A 114 12.49 -3.36 10.66
C ASN A 114 12.01 -3.93 12.02
N GLY A 115 11.86 -5.26 12.13
CA GLY A 115 11.62 -5.96 13.39
C GLY A 115 10.14 -6.07 13.80
N ALA A 116 9.19 -5.75 12.92
CA ALA A 116 7.78 -6.03 13.20
C ALA A 116 7.55 -7.55 13.25
N ASP A 117 6.78 -8.01 14.24
CA ASP A 117 6.42 -9.41 14.32
C ASP A 117 5.42 -9.80 13.22
N ILE A 118 5.45 -11.08 12.83
CA ILE A 118 4.61 -11.58 11.74
C ILE A 118 3.10 -11.44 12.00
N ARG A 119 2.65 -11.42 13.26
CA ARG A 119 1.23 -11.25 13.61
C ARG A 119 0.81 -9.80 13.42
N SER A 120 1.65 -8.84 13.80
CA SER A 120 1.44 -7.42 13.50
C SER A 120 1.36 -7.17 11.99
N VAL A 121 2.28 -7.74 11.21
CA VAL A 121 2.24 -7.61 9.74
C VAL A 121 1.00 -8.27 9.16
N GLN A 122 0.60 -9.46 9.65
CA GLN A 122 -0.63 -10.14 9.24
C GLN A 122 -1.86 -9.25 9.49
N ALA A 123 -1.95 -8.62 10.66
CA ALA A 123 -3.06 -7.74 11.03
C ALA A 123 -3.13 -6.51 10.12
N MET A 124 -2.00 -5.84 9.88
CA MET A 124 -1.93 -4.65 9.00
C MET A 124 -2.34 -4.97 7.55
N LEU A 125 -1.97 -6.16 7.05
CA LEU A 125 -2.31 -6.60 5.70
C LEU A 125 -3.74 -7.15 5.58
N GLY A 126 -4.38 -7.49 6.71
CA GLY A 126 -5.72 -8.10 6.74
C GLY A 126 -5.73 -9.54 6.22
N HIS A 127 -4.65 -10.29 6.39
CA HIS A 127 -4.56 -11.67 5.94
C HIS A 127 -5.29 -12.61 6.90
N SER A 128 -6.26 -13.38 6.39
CA SER A 128 -7.03 -14.34 7.18
C SER A 128 -6.20 -15.56 7.62
N SER A 129 -5.15 -15.89 6.88
CA SER A 129 -4.21 -16.96 7.20
C SER A 129 -2.80 -16.40 7.37
N ILE A 130 -2.11 -16.90 8.40
CA ILE A 130 -0.69 -16.59 8.62
C ILE A 130 0.18 -17.12 7.47
N THR A 131 -0.23 -18.21 6.82
CA THR A 131 0.48 -18.80 5.67
C THR A 131 0.63 -17.80 4.53
N THR A 132 -0.35 -16.92 4.32
CA THR A 132 -0.28 -15.86 3.31
C THR A 132 0.78 -14.80 3.66
N THR A 133 1.04 -14.58 4.95
CA THR A 133 2.06 -13.65 5.45
C THR A 133 3.45 -14.31 5.53
N GLN A 134 3.52 -15.63 5.76
CA GLN A 134 4.78 -16.40 5.80
C GLN A 134 5.54 -16.41 4.46
N VAL A 135 4.86 -16.13 3.33
CA VAL A 135 5.53 -15.94 2.05
C VAL A 135 6.58 -14.80 2.11
N TYR A 136 6.40 -13.81 2.99
CA TYR A 136 7.34 -12.69 3.12
C TYR A 136 8.57 -13.01 3.98
N THR A 137 8.50 -13.99 4.90
CA THR A 137 9.60 -14.31 5.81
C THR A 137 10.76 -15.05 5.13
N HIS A 138 10.49 -15.75 4.04
CA HIS A 138 11.53 -16.48 3.29
C HIS A 138 12.59 -15.53 2.70
N ILE A 139 12.20 -14.28 2.40
CA ILE A 139 13.10 -13.26 1.86
C ILE A 139 13.95 -12.67 3.00
N THR A 140 13.36 -12.44 4.17
CA THR A 140 14.10 -11.97 5.34
C THR A 140 15.11 -13.01 5.81
N ASP A 141 14.78 -14.30 5.76
CA ASP A 141 15.69 -15.39 6.15
C ASP A 141 16.94 -15.46 5.27
N GLN A 142 16.80 -15.20 3.97
CA GLN A 142 17.95 -15.17 3.06
C GLN A 142 18.87 -13.99 3.36
N GLN A 143 18.32 -12.80 3.59
CA GLN A 143 19.12 -11.64 3.97
C GLN A 143 19.76 -11.80 5.36
N LEU A 144 19.05 -12.42 6.32
CA LEU A 144 19.60 -12.72 7.64
C LEU A 144 20.82 -13.65 7.53
N LYS A 145 20.72 -14.68 6.67
CA LYS A 145 21.85 -15.56 6.35
C LYS A 145 23.01 -14.79 5.72
N ASP A 146 22.73 -13.88 4.80
CA ASP A 146 23.77 -13.08 4.14
C ASP A 146 24.46 -12.11 5.12
N VAL A 147 23.71 -11.46 6.01
CA VAL A 147 24.24 -10.59 7.08
C VAL A 147 25.06 -11.40 8.08
N HIS A 148 24.53 -12.53 8.55
CA HIS A 148 25.26 -13.44 9.44
C HIS A 148 26.56 -13.93 8.80
N LYS A 149 26.51 -14.33 7.52
CA LYS A 149 27.69 -14.74 6.74
C LYS A 149 28.67 -13.58 6.53
N ALA A 150 28.22 -12.36 6.31
CA ALA A 150 29.10 -11.20 6.18
C ALA A 150 29.78 -10.83 7.50
N PHE A 151 29.06 -10.92 8.62
CA PHE A 151 29.56 -10.59 9.95
C PHE A 151 30.50 -11.67 10.50
N HIS A 152 30.16 -12.95 10.33
CA HIS A 152 30.96 -14.08 10.84
C HIS A 152 31.93 -14.68 9.82
N GLY A 153 31.77 -14.39 8.52
CA GLY A 153 32.64 -14.89 7.45
C GLY A 153 33.98 -14.16 7.32
N LYS A 154 34.15 -13.00 7.98
CA LYS A 154 35.46 -12.34 8.10
C LYS A 154 36.20 -12.82 9.34
N LYS A 155 36.66 -14.07 9.34
CA LYS A 155 37.77 -14.52 10.21
C LYS A 155 38.86 -15.19 9.36
N ARG A 156 39.94 -14.40 9.17
CA ARG A 156 41.36 -14.76 8.94
C ARG A 156 41.69 -15.67 7.75
N GLY A 157 41.79 -15.06 6.56
CA GLY A 157 42.87 -15.41 5.64
C GLY A 157 44.13 -14.65 6.08
N SER A 158 44.94 -15.27 6.95
CA SER A 158 46.29 -14.81 7.27
C SER A 158 47.09 -14.83 5.96
N LYS A 159 47.45 -13.65 5.45
CA LYS A 159 48.53 -13.53 4.48
C LYS A 159 49.86 -13.52 5.24
N ASN A 160 50.79 -14.26 4.67
CA ASN A 160 52.19 -14.49 5.02
C ASN A 160 52.42 -15.70 5.91
#